data_AF-A0A8C5PR37-F1
#
_entry.id   AF-A0A8C5PR37-F1
#
_cell.length_a   1.000
_cell.length_b   1.000
_cell.length_c   1.000
_cell.angle_alpha   90.00
_cell.angle_beta   90.00
_cell.angle_gamma   90.00
#
_symmetry.space_group_name_H-M   'P 1'
#
loop_
_entity.id
_entity.type
_entity.pdbx_description
1 polymer ?
#
loop_
_entity_poly.entity_id
_entity_poly.type
_entity_poly.pdbx_seq_one_letter_code
_entity_poly.pdbx_strand_id
1 'polypeptide(L)' 'MLCVLLLATNTTAAELFKSLNDYISGKLNWSFYVGICTDGAAAMTRQLSGFTTWVKEVTSECESTHCVIHREMLAS' A
#
# COMPACT_ATOMS: atom_id res chain seq x y z
N MET A 1 -13.24 4.78 -2.69
CA MET A 1 -13.05 4.45 -4.11
C MET A 1 -12.61 3.00 -4.17
N LEU A 2 -13.37 2.13 -4.84
CA LEU A 2 -13.01 0.72 -5.01
C LEU A 2 -12.33 0.57 -6.38
N CYS A 3 -11.12 0.00 -6.43
CA CYS A 3 -10.43 -0.25 -7.68
C CYS A 3 -9.72 -1.60 -7.65
N VAL A 4 -9.67 -2.26 -8.80
CA VAL A 4 -8.88 -3.47 -9.01
C VAL A 4 -7.79 -3.11 -10.01
N LEU A 5 -6.54 -3.26 -9.59
CA LEU A 5 -5.36 -3.00 -10.41
C LEU A 5 -4.72 -4.34 -10.77
N LEU A 6 -4.57 -4.59 -12.07
CA LEU A 6 -3.89 -5.79 -12.56
C LEU A 6 -2.38 -5.54 -12.58
N LEU A 7 -1.63 -6.39 -11.88
CA LEU A 7 -0.18 -6.44 -11.98
C LEU A 7 0.21 -7.49 -13.02
N ALA A 8 0.92 -7.07 -14.07
CA ALA A 8 1.35 -7.95 -15.16
C ALA A 8 2.54 -8.85 -14.77
N THR A 9 3.24 -8.51 -13.69
CA THR A 9 4.48 -9.17 -13.24
C THR A 9 4.42 -9.47 -11.73
N ASN A 10 5.56 -9.81 -11.13
CA ASN A 10 5.68 -10.17 -9.72
C ASN A 10 5.09 -9.11 -8.78
N THR A 11 4.46 -9.57 -7.69
CA THR A 11 3.92 -8.76 -6.60
C THR A 11 5.03 -8.18 -5.72
N THR A 12 5.89 -7.34 -6.31
CA THR A 12 6.94 -6.59 -5.59
C THR A 12 6.42 -5.24 -5.13
N ALA A 13 7.02 -4.69 -4.08
CA ALA A 13 6.66 -3.37 -3.55
C ALA A 13 6.72 -2.25 -4.61
N ALA A 14 7.73 -2.27 -5.47
CA ALA A 14 7.93 -1.26 -6.50
C ALA A 14 6.83 -1.29 -7.56
N GLU A 15 6.46 -2.48 -8.05
CA GLU A 15 5.38 -2.64 -9.03
C GLU A 15 4.01 -2.26 -8.44
N LEU A 16 3.78 -2.62 -7.16
CA LEU A 16 2.57 -2.21 -6.43
C LEU A 16 2.48 -0.69 -6.28
N PHE A 17 3.58 -0.04 -5.88
CA PHE A 17 3.63 1.40 -5.72
C PHE A 17 3.41 2.11 -7.05
N LYS A 18 4.11 1.69 -8.11
CA LYS A 18 3.97 2.26 -9.45
C LYS A 18 2.53 2.14 -9.96
N SER A 19 1.95 0.94 -9.90
CA SER A 19 0.57 0.71 -10.36
C SER A 19 -0.43 1.60 -9.62
N LEU A 20 -0.30 1.72 -8.30
CA LEU A 20 -1.16 2.57 -7.50
C LEU A 20 -0.95 4.06 -7.77
N ASN A 21 0.31 4.50 -7.88
CA ASN A 21 0.66 5.88 -8.20
C ASN A 21 0.11 6.30 -9.56
N ASP A 22 0.28 5.47 -10.59
CA ASP A 22 -0.23 5.73 -11.93
C ASP A 22 -1.77 5.80 -11.93
N TYR A 23 -2.43 4.98 -11.11
CA TYR A 23 -3.88 5.03 -10.97
C TYR A 23 -4.40 6.27 -10.25
N ILE A 24 -3.70 6.72 -9.20
CA ILE A 24 -4.08 7.87 -8.37
C ILE A 24 -3.69 9.20 -9.03
N SER A 25 -2.62 9.20 -9.83
CA SER A 25 -2.10 10.39 -10.50
C SER A 25 -3.20 11.10 -11.29
N GLY A 26 -3.41 12.38 -11.01
CA GLY A 26 -4.47 13.19 -11.59
C GLY A 26 -5.87 13.02 -10.96
N LYS A 27 -6.08 12.08 -10.04
CA LYS A 27 -7.34 11.89 -9.29
C LYS A 27 -7.28 12.44 -7.87
N LEU A 28 -6.19 12.17 -7.16
CA LEU A 28 -5.96 12.62 -5.78
C LEU A 28 -4.49 12.97 -5.57
N ASN A 29 -4.22 13.89 -4.65
CA ASN A 29 -2.86 14.20 -4.22
C ASN A 29 -2.46 13.26 -3.06
N TRP A 30 -1.23 12.75 -3.11
CA TRP A 30 -0.62 11.95 -2.03
C TRP A 30 -0.66 12.66 -0.67
N SER A 31 -0.65 13.99 -0.63
CA SER A 31 -0.75 14.77 0.61
C SER A 31 -2.07 14.57 1.38
N PHE A 32 -3.12 14.07 0.73
CA PHE A 32 -4.39 13.75 1.38
C PHE A 32 -4.42 12.33 1.97
N TYR A 33 -3.40 11.51 1.72
CA TYR A 33 -3.30 10.16 2.27
C TYR A 33 -2.70 10.21 3.66
N VAL A 34 -3.57 10.04 4.66
CA VAL A 34 -3.22 10.02 6.09
C VAL A 34 -2.99 8.61 6.63
N GLY A 35 -3.41 7.58 5.90
CA GLY A 35 -3.18 6.21 6.32
C GLY A 35 -3.43 5.16 5.25
N ILE A 36 -2.82 4.00 5.45
CA ILE A 36 -2.92 2.83 4.58
C ILE A 36 -3.11 1.57 5.40
N CYS A 37 -3.94 0.66 4.89
CA CYS A 37 -4.24 -0.61 5.54
C CYS A 37 -3.81 -1.76 4.61
N THR A 38 -2.92 -2.63 5.07
CA THR A 38 -2.36 -3.73 4.24
C THR A 38 -2.54 -5.08 4.91
N ASP A 39 -2.52 -6.16 4.13
CA ASP A 39 -2.66 -7.54 4.60
C ASP A 39 -1.43 -8.08 5.35
N GLY A 40 -0.44 -7.25 5.66
CA GLY A 40 0.76 -7.70 6.38
C GLY A 40 1.80 -8.42 5.53
N ALA A 41 1.54 -8.72 4.25
CA ALA A 41 2.48 -9.46 3.40
C ALA A 41 3.84 -8.74 3.32
N ALA A 42 4.93 -9.51 3.21
CA ALA A 42 6.29 -8.94 3.21
C ALA A 42 6.51 -7.91 2.10
N ALA A 43 5.91 -8.09 0.92
CA ALA A 43 5.95 -7.10 -0.16
C ALA A 43 5.27 -5.77 0.21
N MET A 44 4.35 -5.77 1.18
CA MET A 44 3.62 -4.61 1.66
C MET A 44 4.31 -3.93 2.84
N THR A 45 4.78 -4.70 3.82
CA THR A 45 5.14 -4.20 5.16
C THR A 45 6.63 -4.25 5.50
N ARG A 46 7.48 -4.84 4.65
CA ARG A 46 8.92 -4.94 4.93
C ARG A 46 9.52 -3.56 5.13
N GLN A 47 10.22 -3.36 6.24
CA GLN A 47 10.68 -2.03 6.70
C GLN A 47 11.50 -1.24 5.66
N LEU A 48 12.36 -1.92 4.88
CA LEU A 48 13.28 -1.27 3.94
C LEU A 48 12.84 -1.35 2.48
N SER A 49 11.94 -2.26 2.15
CA SER A 49 11.61 -2.56 0.74
C SER A 49 10.16 -2.97 0.53
N GLY A 50 9.32 -2.75 1.53
CA GLY A 50 7.88 -2.94 1.44
C GLY A 50 7.23 -1.73 0.81
N PHE A 51 6.06 -1.93 0.23
CA PHE A 51 5.30 -0.87 -0.42
C PHE A 51 4.99 0.30 0.53
N THR A 52 4.77 0.04 1.82
CA THR A 52 4.57 1.10 2.83
C THR A 52 5.79 2.02 2.99
N THR A 53 7.02 1.53 2.79
CA THR A 53 8.23 2.36 2.76
C THR A 53 8.18 3.36 1.62
N TRP A 54 7.77 2.92 0.43
CA TRP A 54 7.65 3.77 -0.75
C TRP A 54 6.55 4.82 -0.58
N VAL A 55 5.41 4.45 0.03
CA VAL A 55 4.34 5.41 0.35
C VAL A 55 4.85 6.49 1.31
N LYS A 56 5.67 6.14 2.30
CA LYS A 56 6.26 7.12 3.24
C LYS A 56 7.25 8.08 2.58
N GLU A 57 7.86 7.72 1.46
CA GLU A 57 8.70 8.64 0.70
C GLU A 57 7.89 9.76 0.02
N VAL A 58 6.64 9.49 -0.37
CA VAL A 58 5.76 10.50 -0.98
C VAL A 58 4.82 11.18 0.02
N THR A 59 4.51 10.53 1.15
CA THR A 59 3.72 11.10 2.25
C THR A 59 4.22 10.56 3.60
N SER A 60 5.13 11.31 4.23
CA SER A 60 5.78 10.89 5.50
C SER A 60 4.81 10.71 6.66
N GLU A 61 3.72 11.49 6.66
CA GLU A 61 2.69 11.48 7.71
C GLU A 61 1.69 10.33 7.54
N CYS A 62 1.77 9.56 6.46
CA CYS A 62 0.87 8.45 6.21
C CYS A 62 1.17 7.27 7.15
N GLU A 63 0.19 6.93 7.99
CA GLU A 63 0.30 5.83 8.92
C GLU A 63 -0.07 4.49 8.28
N SER A 64 0.73 3.45 8.53
CA SER A 64 0.45 2.10 8.04
C SER A 64 -0.14 1.23 9.14
N THR A 65 -1.29 0.62 8.86
CA THR A 65 -1.95 -0.33 9.75
C THR A 65 -2.14 -1.67 9.08
N HIS A 66 -2.26 -2.71 9.89
CA HIS A 66 -2.56 -4.05 9.40
C HIS A 66 -4.07 -4.25 9.25
N CYS A 67 -4.52 -4.89 8.17
CA CYS A 67 -5.91 -5.15 7.87
C CYS A 67 -6.59 -5.90 9.00
N VAL A 68 -7.66 -5.31 9.56
CA VAL A 68 -8.40 -5.87 10.68
C VAL A 68 -9.01 -7.23 10.36
N ILE A 69 -9.45 -7.43 9.11
CA ILE A 69 -9.97 -8.71 8.63
C ILE A 69 -8.87 -9.77 8.62
N HIS A 70 -7.65 -9.41 8.20
CA HIS A 70 -6.53 -10.35 8.27
C HIS A 70 -6.11 -10.63 9.72
N ARG A 71 -6.14 -9.63 10.62
CA ARG A 71 -5.87 -9.85 12.05
C ARG A 71 -6.90 -10.78 12.70
N GLU A 72 -8.17 -10.63 12.35
CA GLU A 72 -9.25 -11.49 12.85
C GLU A 72 -9.05 -12.93 12.39
N MET A 73 -8.76 -13.15 11.10
CA MET A 73 -8.49 -14.49 10.54
C MET A 73 -7.27 -15.18 11.18
N LEU A 74 -6.28 -14.42 11.66
CA LEU A 74 -5.12 -14.97 12.36
C LEU A 74 -5.40 -15.32 13.84
N ALA A 75 -6.46 -14.76 14.42
CA ALA A 75 -6.83 -14.96 15.82
C ALA A 75 -7.92 -16.03 16.01
N SER A 76 -8.57 -16.47 14.93
CA SER A 76 -9.54 -17.57 14.87
C SER A 76 -8.84 -18.92 14.67
#